data_AF-A0A933T9V2-F1
#
_entry.id   AF-A0A933T9V2-F1
#
_cell.length_a   1.000
_cell.length_b   1.000
_cell.length_c   1.000
_cell.angle_alpha   90.00
_cell.angle_beta   90.00
_cell.angle_gamma   90.00
#
_symmetry.space_group_name_H-M   'P 1'
#
loop_
_entity.id
_entity.type
_entity.pdbx_description
1 polymer ?
#
loop_
_entity_poly.entity_id
_entity_poly.type
_entity_poly.pdbx_seq_one_letter_code
_entity_poly.pdbx_strand_id
1 'polypeptide(L)'
;MPQRVRAMLSSADFSDLIKLQAPVSGIVSLYLPVDQRRTHVRSFSNLLRMCPLEDPRFSEVSEDLKRLDSFVGLGFEPEGWRGLAVFSCKRLGLWQVCPLPETVKSVLRIADKPYLAPLLSVADQHQRFGVVLAGESRTRFLEVFMGQVKEHEALDLELRGLGAAQGRALAEAVDGLARARSLSRIVLGGPSAQTDRLAAHLRTELQQLIIMDESLGPDVPAAAVLERISSCESEARKVRESVLAHRLLDLAGSGRAAVLGLERTLQALRQRQVRLLLVRDGFAKMGHLCPRCADLSVSFPRCPACHGTTETVFNVVEEMVERAFEAHCEVVRLLFPSPLDNLGHIGAELSEAAAEPTAPSADQSLPETARREVPRPGPEEP
;
A
#
# COMPACT_ATOMS: atom_id res chain seq x y z
N MET A 1 -17.67 -9.58 27.39
CA MET A 1 -16.39 -10.25 27.10
C MET A 1 -15.53 -9.24 26.35
N PRO A 2 -14.38 -8.81 26.88
CA PRO A 2 -13.60 -7.75 26.25
C PRO A 2 -13.14 -8.27 24.89
N GLN A 3 -13.61 -7.61 23.83
CA GLN A 3 -13.26 -7.93 22.46
C GLN A 3 -11.79 -7.58 22.30
N ARG A 4 -10.89 -8.57 22.43
CA ARG A 4 -9.46 -8.36 22.23
C ARG A 4 -9.25 -7.87 20.81
N VAL A 5 -8.94 -6.58 20.67
CA VAL A 5 -8.24 -6.06 19.50
C VAL A 5 -6.95 -6.86 19.42
N ARG A 6 -6.82 -7.72 18.41
CA ARG A 6 -5.57 -8.48 18.21
C ARG A 6 -4.54 -7.47 17.69
N ALA A 7 -3.56 -7.20 18.53
CA ALA A 7 -2.56 -6.15 18.34
C ALA A 7 -1.42 -6.51 17.36
N MET A 8 -1.54 -7.59 16.57
CA MET A 8 -0.59 -7.92 15.49
C MET A 8 -1.17 -8.99 14.57
N LEU A 9 -1.28 -8.71 13.27
CA LEU A 9 -1.68 -9.72 12.28
C LEU A 9 -0.52 -10.66 11.95
N SER A 10 -0.68 -11.94 12.28
CA SER A 10 0.29 -12.97 11.88
C SER A 10 0.08 -13.40 10.42
N SER A 11 1.09 -14.04 9.83
CA SER A 11 0.97 -14.70 8.52
C SER A 11 -0.14 -15.76 8.48
N ALA A 12 -0.39 -16.42 9.61
CA ALA A 12 -1.49 -17.37 9.76
C ALA A 12 -2.85 -16.68 9.68
N ASP A 13 -3.04 -15.55 10.37
CA ASP A 13 -4.30 -14.80 10.33
C ASP A 13 -4.62 -14.32 8.90
N PHE A 14 -3.62 -13.88 8.13
CA PHE A 14 -3.79 -13.56 6.71
C PHE A 14 -4.18 -14.78 5.87
N SER A 15 -3.50 -15.91 6.07
CA SER A 15 -3.79 -17.16 5.36
C SER A 15 -5.22 -17.65 5.64
N ASP A 16 -5.66 -17.53 6.89
CA ASP A 16 -7.01 -17.89 7.31
C ASP A 16 -8.04 -16.99 6.65
N LEU A 17 -7.83 -15.66 6.67
CA LEU A 17 -8.71 -14.72 5.98
C LEU A 17 -8.82 -15.00 4.47
N ILE A 18 -7.72 -15.34 3.80
CA ILE A 18 -7.72 -15.65 2.37
C ILE A 18 -8.52 -16.92 2.06
N LYS A 19 -8.49 -17.91 2.95
CA LYS A 19 -9.18 -19.20 2.78
C LYS A 19 -10.67 -19.14 3.15
N LEU A 20 -11.14 -18.06 3.79
CA LEU A 20 -12.53 -17.94 4.21
C LEU A 20 -13.45 -17.77 2.99
N GLN A 21 -14.45 -18.66 2.93
CA GLN A 21 -15.56 -18.55 2.01
C GLN A 21 -16.85 -18.89 2.74
N ALA A 22 -17.76 -17.92 2.80
CA ALA A 22 -19.09 -18.13 3.33
C ALA A 22 -19.99 -18.77 2.25
N PRO A 23 -20.80 -19.78 2.61
CA PRO A 23 -21.70 -20.45 1.67
C PRO A 23 -22.85 -19.57 1.18
N VAL A 24 -23.13 -18.45 1.87
CA VAL A 24 -24.06 -17.39 1.48
C VAL A 24 -23.36 -16.06 1.76
N SER A 25 -23.55 -15.04 0.91
CA SER A 25 -22.94 -13.71 1.09
C SER A 25 -23.30 -13.11 2.45
N GLY A 26 -22.34 -13.09 3.36
CA GLY A 26 -22.58 -12.74 4.77
C GLY A 26 -21.33 -12.33 5.54
N ILE A 27 -20.19 -12.16 4.85
CA ILE A 27 -18.98 -11.58 5.45
C ILE A 27 -19.05 -10.08 5.23
N VAL A 28 -19.07 -9.33 6.33
CA VAL A 28 -19.00 -7.87 6.32
C VAL A 28 -17.53 -7.46 6.42
N SER A 29 -17.04 -6.76 5.40
CA SER A 29 -15.71 -6.14 5.38
C SER A 29 -15.86 -4.62 5.45
N LEU A 30 -15.35 -4.03 6.53
CA LEU A 30 -15.40 -2.61 6.81
C LEU A 30 -14.00 -2.02 6.81
N TYR A 31 -13.80 -0.93 6.08
CA TYR A 31 -12.60 -0.10 6.11
C TYR A 31 -13.01 1.33 6.46
N LEU A 32 -12.27 1.98 7.35
CA LEU A 32 -12.53 3.35 7.77
C LEU A 32 -11.21 4.12 7.95
N PRO A 33 -11.14 5.39 7.51
CA PRO A 33 -10.09 6.29 7.91
C PRO A 33 -10.26 6.62 9.39
N VAL A 34 -9.17 6.60 10.15
CA VAL A 34 -9.14 6.87 11.58
C VAL A 34 -8.36 8.15 11.82
N ASP A 35 -8.93 9.02 12.65
CA ASP A 35 -8.22 10.18 13.18
C ASP A 35 -8.52 10.35 14.68
N GLN A 36 -7.74 11.22 15.32
CA GLN A 36 -7.93 11.58 16.73
C GLN A 36 -9.25 12.32 16.98
N ARG A 37 -9.90 12.86 15.94
CA ARG A 37 -11.20 13.54 16.01
C ARG A 37 -12.38 12.57 15.96
N ARG A 38 -12.12 11.26 15.91
CA ARG A 38 -13.11 10.18 15.80
C ARG A 38 -14.03 10.33 14.58
N THR A 39 -13.52 10.87 13.46
CA THR A 39 -14.30 10.99 12.22
C THR A 39 -14.72 9.64 11.66
N HIS A 40 -14.02 8.55 12.00
CA HIS A 40 -14.40 7.17 11.69
C HIS A 40 -15.86 6.84 12.08
N VAL A 41 -16.37 7.35 13.21
CA VAL A 41 -17.77 7.13 13.65
C VAL A 41 -18.75 7.75 12.68
N ARG A 42 -18.47 8.99 12.23
CA ARG A 42 -19.30 9.71 11.27
C ARG A 42 -19.21 9.09 9.88
N SER A 43 -18.02 8.68 9.45
CA SER A 43 -17.81 7.98 8.19
C SER A 43 -18.58 6.67 8.14
N PHE A 44 -18.58 5.90 9.22
CA PHE A 44 -19.37 4.69 9.34
C PHE A 44 -20.88 4.97 9.30
N SER A 45 -21.33 5.97 10.04
CA SER A 45 -22.74 6.40 10.04
C SER A 45 -23.22 6.79 8.64
N ASN A 46 -22.36 7.47 7.86
CA ASN A 46 -22.66 7.82 6.47
C ASN A 46 -22.76 6.59 5.57
N LEU A 47 -21.85 5.61 5.72
CA LEU A 47 -21.90 4.36 4.95
C LEU A 47 -23.18 3.58 5.23
N LEU A 48 -23.60 3.50 6.50
CA LEU A 48 -24.86 2.83 6.87
C LEU A 48 -26.09 3.50 6.24
N ARG A 49 -26.10 4.84 6.13
CA ARG A 49 -27.19 5.58 5.49
C ARG A 49 -27.30 5.33 3.99
N MET A 50 -26.18 5.04 3.33
CA MET A 50 -26.15 4.73 1.90
C MET A 50 -26.47 3.26 1.59
N CYS A 51 -26.57 2.41 2.62
CA CYS A 51 -26.90 1.00 2.45
C CYS A 51 -28.42 0.83 2.36
N PRO A 52 -28.95 0.16 1.32
CA PRO A 52 -30.37 -0.18 1.25
C PRO A 52 -30.67 -1.30 2.24
N LEU A 53 -30.95 -0.94 3.49
CA LEU A 53 -31.27 -1.88 4.60
C LEU A 53 -32.51 -2.76 4.32
N GLU A 54 -33.30 -2.43 3.29
CA GLU A 54 -34.46 -3.17 2.81
C GLU A 54 -34.09 -4.38 1.93
N ASP A 55 -32.86 -4.44 1.40
CA ASP A 55 -32.40 -5.58 0.61
C ASP A 55 -32.17 -6.81 1.53
N PRO A 56 -32.70 -8.00 1.18
CA PRO A 56 -32.60 -9.21 2.00
C PRO A 56 -31.15 -9.57 2.39
N ARG A 57 -30.15 -9.19 1.58
CA ARG A 57 -28.72 -9.35 1.90
C ARG A 57 -28.28 -8.61 3.16
N PHE A 58 -28.93 -7.49 3.50
CA PHE A 58 -28.64 -6.69 4.70
C PHE A 58 -29.38 -7.21 5.94
N SER A 59 -30.52 -7.88 5.75
CA SER A 59 -31.28 -8.48 6.85
C SER A 59 -30.47 -9.56 7.57
N GLU A 60 -29.71 -10.38 6.82
CA GLU A 60 -28.88 -11.46 7.36
C GLU A 60 -27.65 -10.96 8.13
N VAL A 61 -27.12 -9.79 7.78
CA VAL A 61 -25.93 -9.19 8.43
C VAL A 61 -26.28 -8.07 9.41
N SER A 62 -27.56 -7.82 9.69
CA SER A 62 -28.01 -6.74 10.57
C SER A 62 -27.36 -6.82 11.97
N GLU A 63 -27.19 -8.03 12.50
CA GLU A 63 -26.52 -8.23 13.78
C GLU A 63 -25.02 -7.90 13.72
N ASP A 64 -24.34 -8.29 12.64
CA ASP A 64 -22.93 -7.94 12.40
C ASP A 64 -22.76 -6.41 12.27
N LEU A 65 -23.67 -5.73 11.57
CA LEU A 65 -23.67 -4.26 11.45
C LEU A 65 -23.88 -3.56 12.79
N LYS A 66 -24.81 -4.04 13.63
CA LYS A 66 -25.01 -3.50 15.00
C LYS A 66 -23.78 -3.70 15.88
N ARG A 67 -23.13 -4.85 15.73
CA ARG A 67 -21.88 -5.16 16.45
C ARG A 67 -20.75 -4.22 16.01
N LEU A 68 -20.63 -3.96 14.71
CA LEU A 68 -19.69 -2.97 14.16
C LEU A 68 -19.98 -1.56 14.67
N ASP A 69 -21.23 -1.13 14.67
CA ASP A 69 -21.63 0.19 15.17
C ASP A 69 -21.23 0.41 16.64
N SER A 70 -21.53 -0.59 17.48
CA SER A 70 -21.15 -0.57 18.90
C SER A 70 -19.64 -0.51 19.08
N PHE A 71 -18.88 -1.27 18.27
CA PHE A 71 -17.43 -1.31 18.33
C PHE A 71 -16.79 0.00 17.85
N VAL A 72 -17.21 0.52 16.71
CA VAL A 72 -16.68 1.77 16.13
C VAL A 72 -17.02 2.97 17.01
N GLY A 73 -18.21 3.00 17.64
CA GLY A 73 -18.63 4.11 18.49
C GLY A 73 -18.01 4.12 19.89
N LEU A 74 -17.90 2.96 20.55
CA LEU A 74 -17.53 2.87 21.97
C LEU A 74 -16.33 1.97 22.25
N GLY A 75 -16.00 1.04 21.35
CA GLY A 75 -15.02 -0.02 21.59
C GLY A 75 -13.64 0.20 20.94
N PHE A 76 -13.49 1.21 20.08
CA PHE A 76 -12.24 1.48 19.37
C PHE A 76 -11.62 2.81 19.81
N GLU A 77 -10.37 2.75 20.26
CA GLU A 77 -9.57 3.94 20.56
C GLU A 77 -8.54 4.19 19.46
N PRO A 78 -8.50 5.40 18.87
CA PRO A 78 -7.53 5.75 17.85
C PRO A 78 -6.16 6.03 18.49
N GLU A 79 -5.46 4.97 18.90
CA GLU A 79 -4.11 4.97 19.49
C GLU A 79 -3.01 5.28 18.45
N GLY A 80 -3.16 6.38 17.70
CA GLY A 80 -2.22 6.76 16.64
C GLY A 80 -2.44 6.07 15.28
N TRP A 81 -3.41 5.16 15.20
CA TRP A 81 -3.83 4.52 13.95
C TRP A 81 -4.46 5.51 12.97
N ARG A 82 -4.16 5.33 11.68
CA ARG A 82 -4.71 6.17 10.60
C ARG A 82 -5.81 5.47 9.81
N GLY A 83 -5.96 4.16 9.98
CA GLY A 83 -7.03 3.37 9.37
C GLY A 83 -7.50 2.23 10.27
N LEU A 84 -8.66 1.68 9.94
CA LEU A 84 -9.26 0.55 10.62
C LEU A 84 -9.87 -0.38 9.58
N ALA A 85 -9.51 -1.65 9.62
CA ALA A 85 -10.19 -2.72 8.90
C ALA A 85 -10.88 -3.66 9.90
N VAL A 86 -12.13 -4.02 9.64
CA VAL A 86 -12.88 -4.98 10.46
C VAL A 86 -13.59 -5.98 9.57
N PHE A 87 -13.44 -7.26 9.90
CA PHE A 87 -14.13 -8.36 9.26
C PHE A 87 -15.05 -9.03 10.28
N SER A 88 -16.35 -9.08 9.98
CA SER A 88 -17.35 -9.68 10.84
C SER A 88 -18.21 -10.66 10.08
N CYS A 89 -18.41 -11.84 10.67
CA CYS A 89 -19.44 -12.78 10.25
C CYS A 89 -19.83 -13.64 11.45
N LYS A 90 -20.98 -13.35 12.06
CA LYS A 90 -21.45 -14.07 13.26
C LYS A 90 -21.63 -15.57 13.01
N ARG A 91 -22.15 -15.95 11.84
CA ARG A 91 -22.40 -17.36 11.46
C ARG A 91 -21.11 -18.19 11.40
N LEU A 92 -20.01 -17.57 10.98
CA LEU A 92 -18.68 -18.18 10.94
C LEU A 92 -17.89 -17.94 12.24
N GLY A 93 -18.47 -17.24 13.23
CA GLY A 93 -17.75 -16.82 14.43
C GLY A 93 -16.60 -15.84 14.16
N LEU A 94 -16.57 -15.21 12.98
CA LEU A 94 -15.51 -14.31 12.56
C LEU A 94 -15.70 -12.94 13.22
N TRP A 95 -14.68 -12.49 13.95
CA TRP A 95 -14.54 -11.12 14.40
C TRP A 95 -13.06 -10.76 14.42
N GLN A 96 -12.61 -10.11 13.36
CA GLN A 96 -11.22 -9.74 13.19
C GLN A 96 -11.12 -8.23 13.02
N VAL A 97 -10.35 -7.59 13.92
CA VAL A 97 -10.10 -6.16 13.92
C VAL A 97 -8.63 -5.93 13.60
N CYS A 98 -8.36 -5.07 12.63
CA CYS A 98 -7.03 -4.78 12.12
C CYS A 98 -6.84 -3.26 12.04
N PRO A 99 -6.28 -2.62 13.07
CA PRO A 99 -5.82 -1.24 12.97
C PRO A 99 -4.73 -1.12 11.89
N LEU A 100 -4.74 -0.03 11.12
CA LEU A 100 -3.83 0.18 10.00
C LEU A 100 -2.98 1.44 10.21
N PRO A 101 -1.66 1.36 9.97
CA PRO A 101 -0.75 2.49 10.14
C PRO A 101 -0.97 3.58 9.07
N GLU A 102 -1.80 3.32 8.07
CA GLU A 102 -2.10 4.21 6.96
C GLU A 102 -3.60 4.46 6.84
N THR A 103 -3.96 5.60 6.25
CA THR A 103 -5.36 5.93 5.99
C THR A 103 -5.91 5.04 4.88
N VAL A 104 -7.15 4.58 5.08
CA VAL A 104 -7.89 3.78 4.10
C VAL A 104 -9.25 4.42 3.84
N LYS A 105 -9.85 4.14 2.69
CA LYS A 105 -11.16 4.69 2.38
C LYS A 105 -12.26 4.01 3.17
N SER A 106 -13.32 4.80 3.37
CA SER A 106 -14.56 4.33 3.97
C SER A 106 -15.23 3.38 2.99
N VAL A 107 -15.14 2.08 3.24
CA VAL A 107 -15.74 1.04 2.40
C VAL A 107 -16.45 0.05 3.31
N LEU A 108 -17.71 -0.25 2.98
CA LEU A 108 -18.47 -1.33 3.60
C LEU A 108 -18.92 -2.28 2.50
N ARG A 109 -18.40 -3.50 2.50
CA ARG A 109 -18.69 -4.51 1.48
C ARG A 109 -19.20 -5.79 2.13
N ILE A 110 -20.28 -6.33 1.58
CA ILE A 110 -20.87 -7.60 2.00
C ILE A 110 -20.70 -8.58 0.84
N ALA A 111 -20.00 -9.68 1.10
CA ALA A 111 -19.71 -10.69 0.09
C ALA A 111 -19.60 -12.09 0.72
N ASP A 112 -19.44 -13.10 -0.14
CA ASP A 112 -19.14 -14.48 0.22
C ASP A 112 -17.67 -14.65 0.65
N LYS A 113 -16.78 -13.77 0.20
CA LYS A 113 -15.37 -13.70 0.60
C LYS A 113 -15.05 -12.36 1.27
N PRO A 114 -14.10 -12.32 2.21
CA PRO A 114 -13.65 -11.05 2.78
C PRO A 114 -13.00 -10.18 1.69
N TYR A 115 -13.32 -8.89 1.68
CA TYR A 115 -12.70 -7.94 0.77
C TYR A 115 -11.32 -7.56 1.32
N LEU A 116 -10.26 -8.22 0.86
CA LEU A 116 -8.92 -8.08 1.44
C LEU A 116 -8.00 -7.11 0.69
N ALA A 117 -8.37 -6.62 -0.50
CA ALA A 117 -7.48 -5.86 -1.36
C ALA A 117 -6.83 -4.64 -0.67
N PRO A 118 -7.57 -3.77 0.05
CA PRO A 118 -6.95 -2.64 0.76
C PRO A 118 -6.02 -3.08 1.88
N LEU A 119 -6.36 -4.15 2.60
CA LEU A 119 -5.52 -4.68 3.69
C LEU A 119 -4.22 -5.25 3.15
N LEU A 120 -4.28 -6.03 2.06
CA LEU A 120 -3.10 -6.62 1.44
C LEU A 120 -2.18 -5.56 0.85
N SER A 121 -2.75 -4.50 0.25
CA SER A 121 -1.97 -3.37 -0.26
C SER A 121 -1.19 -2.64 0.84
N VAL A 122 -1.79 -2.41 2.01
CA VAL A 122 -1.08 -1.84 3.15
C VAL A 122 -0.05 -2.82 3.69
N ALA A 123 -0.38 -4.11 3.81
CA ALA A 123 0.53 -5.11 4.33
C ALA A 123 1.77 -5.31 3.44
N ASP A 124 1.63 -5.23 2.12
CA ASP A 124 2.75 -5.35 1.17
C ASP A 124 3.75 -4.19 1.26
N GLN A 125 3.27 -3.01 1.64
CA GLN A 125 4.09 -1.80 1.81
C GLN A 125 4.81 -1.72 3.16
N HIS A 126 4.46 -2.59 4.10
CA HIS A 126 5.05 -2.65 5.45
C HIS A 126 5.84 -3.93 5.60
N GLN A 127 7.16 -3.81 5.72
CA GLN A 127 8.01 -4.98 5.90
C GLN A 127 7.92 -5.48 7.35
N ARG A 128 8.02 -6.79 7.55
CA ARG A 128 8.14 -7.37 8.89
C ARG A 128 9.59 -7.28 9.35
N PHE A 129 9.85 -6.51 10.40
CA PHE A 129 11.18 -6.37 10.99
C PHE A 129 11.29 -7.24 12.24
N GLY A 130 12.36 -8.04 12.31
CA GLY A 130 12.83 -8.58 13.58
C GLY A 130 13.90 -7.66 14.13
N VAL A 131 13.79 -7.23 15.38
CA VAL A 131 14.73 -6.34 16.02
C VAL A 131 15.38 -7.08 17.16
N VAL A 132 16.69 -7.23 17.09
CA VAL A 132 17.49 -7.87 18.13
C VAL A 132 18.34 -6.79 18.79
N LEU A 133 18.04 -6.49 20.05
CA LEU A 133 18.80 -5.53 20.84
C LEU A 133 19.80 -6.29 21.69
N ALA A 134 21.09 -6.23 21.33
CA ALA A 134 22.16 -6.93 22.03
C ALA A 134 22.99 -5.96 22.88
N GLY A 135 23.05 -6.21 24.19
CA GLY A 135 23.96 -5.54 25.10
C GLY A 135 24.71 -6.52 25.99
N GLU A 136 25.65 -5.99 26.79
CA GLU A 136 26.65 -6.82 27.52
C GLU A 136 26.02 -7.84 28.46
N SER A 137 24.90 -7.45 29.08
CA SER A 137 24.21 -8.18 30.12
C SER A 137 22.88 -8.80 29.69
N ARG A 138 22.31 -8.36 28.55
CA ARG A 138 20.97 -8.78 28.13
C ARG A 138 20.80 -8.66 26.62
N THR A 139 19.95 -9.52 26.09
CA THR A 139 19.43 -9.41 24.71
C THR A 139 17.92 -9.35 24.73
N ARG A 140 17.33 -8.55 23.84
CA ARG A 140 15.88 -8.46 23.66
C ARG A 140 15.50 -8.71 22.22
N PHE A 141 14.35 -9.36 22.04
CA PHE A 141 13.78 -9.59 20.73
C PHE A 141 12.42 -8.90 20.58
N LEU A 142 12.30 -8.04 19.58
CA LEU A 142 11.08 -7.33 19.24
C LEU A 142 10.69 -7.64 17.79
N GLU A 143 9.42 -7.81 17.52
CA GLU A 143 8.85 -7.90 16.18
C GLU A 143 8.14 -6.58 15.89
N VAL A 144 8.51 -5.91 14.81
CA VAL A 144 7.84 -4.69 14.35
C VAL A 144 7.15 -4.95 13.02
N PHE A 145 5.85 -4.70 12.97
CA PHE A 145 5.04 -4.86 11.77
C PHE A 145 3.81 -3.96 11.80
N MET A 146 3.52 -3.30 10.68
CA MET A 146 2.34 -2.44 10.52
C MET A 146 2.17 -1.43 11.67
N GLY A 147 3.25 -0.80 12.13
CA GLY A 147 3.22 0.16 13.24
C GLY A 147 2.99 -0.45 14.63
N GLN A 148 3.05 -1.77 14.77
CA GLN A 148 2.92 -2.48 16.05
C GLN A 148 4.26 -3.06 16.44
N VAL A 149 4.57 -3.03 17.74
CA VAL A 149 5.73 -3.69 18.32
C VAL A 149 5.27 -4.79 19.26
N LYS A 150 5.83 -5.98 19.10
CA LYS A 150 5.60 -7.12 19.97
C LYS A 150 6.92 -7.61 20.53
N GLU A 151 7.03 -7.62 21.85
CA GLU A 151 8.17 -8.19 22.56
C GLU A 151 7.99 -9.70 22.74
N HIS A 152 9.08 -10.44 22.53
CA HIS A 152 9.11 -11.89 22.72
C HIS A 152 9.97 -12.22 23.93
N GLU A 153 9.39 -12.14 25.12
CA GLU A 153 10.07 -12.40 26.41
C GLU A 153 10.74 -13.79 26.49
N ALA A 154 10.22 -14.78 25.75
CA ALA A 154 10.82 -16.11 25.67
C ALA A 154 12.24 -16.13 25.07
N LEU A 155 12.64 -15.02 24.42
CA LEU A 155 13.94 -14.82 23.79
C LEU A 155 14.79 -13.77 24.54
N ASP A 156 14.31 -13.25 25.67
CA ASP A 156 15.12 -12.40 26.54
C ASP A 156 16.16 -13.28 27.25
N LEU A 157 17.42 -13.19 26.80
CA LEU A 157 18.52 -13.90 27.41
C LEU A 157 19.36 -12.92 28.23
N GLU A 158 19.54 -13.22 29.52
CA GLU A 158 20.58 -12.61 30.33
C GLU A 158 21.94 -13.16 29.89
N LEU A 159 22.82 -12.26 29.44
CA LEU A 159 24.15 -12.59 28.97
C LEU A 159 25.18 -12.22 30.04
N ARG A 160 26.24 -13.03 30.14
CA ARG A 160 27.52 -12.61 30.72
C ARG A 160 28.54 -12.60 29.59
N GLY A 161 28.34 -11.68 28.65
CA GLY A 161 29.06 -11.60 27.37
C GLY A 161 28.52 -12.55 26.28
N LEU A 162 28.67 -12.14 25.02
CA LEU A 162 28.42 -12.98 23.83
C LEU A 162 29.61 -13.91 23.58
N GLY A 163 29.63 -15.06 24.26
CA GLY A 163 30.50 -16.19 23.91
C GLY A 163 29.98 -16.98 22.71
N ALA A 164 30.82 -17.80 22.09
CA ALA A 164 30.46 -18.55 20.86
C ALA A 164 29.29 -19.54 21.03
N ALA A 165 29.06 -20.05 22.24
CA ALA A 165 27.91 -20.92 22.53
C ALA A 165 26.60 -20.13 22.64
N GLN A 166 26.59 -19.02 23.39
CA GLN A 166 25.40 -18.17 23.51
C GLN A 166 25.06 -17.49 22.17
N GLY A 167 26.06 -17.03 21.42
CA GLY A 167 25.87 -16.42 20.10
C GLY A 167 25.21 -17.37 19.11
N ARG A 168 25.59 -18.66 19.11
CA ARG A 168 24.94 -19.68 18.28
C ARG A 168 23.50 -19.95 18.71
N ALA A 169 23.23 -20.09 20.00
CA ALA A 169 21.87 -20.31 20.48
C ALA A 169 20.93 -19.14 20.14
N LEU A 170 21.41 -17.90 20.28
CA LEU A 170 20.64 -16.71 19.89
C LEU A 170 20.41 -16.66 18.37
N ALA A 171 21.43 -16.98 17.57
CA ALA A 171 21.29 -17.06 16.11
C ALA A 171 20.27 -18.13 15.71
N GLU A 172 20.29 -19.32 16.32
CA GLU A 172 19.30 -20.37 16.05
C GLU A 172 17.87 -19.94 16.40
N ALA A 173 17.69 -19.20 17.50
CA ALA A 173 16.40 -18.68 17.90
C ALA A 173 15.88 -17.60 16.92
N VAL A 174 16.75 -16.66 16.53
CA VAL A 174 16.44 -15.65 15.51
C VAL A 174 16.10 -16.32 14.17
N ASP A 175 16.85 -17.35 13.78
CA ASP A 175 16.61 -18.13 12.57
C ASP A 175 15.28 -18.88 12.58
N GLY A 176 14.90 -19.43 13.73
CA GLY A 176 13.61 -20.09 13.93
C GLY A 176 12.46 -19.10 13.76
N LEU A 177 12.59 -17.92 14.38
CA LEU A 177 11.56 -16.89 14.32
C LEU A 177 11.48 -16.23 12.93
N ALA A 178 12.62 -15.97 12.29
CA ALA A 178 12.69 -15.45 10.93
C ALA A 178 11.93 -16.35 9.95
N ARG A 179 12.06 -17.67 10.09
CA ARG A 179 11.31 -18.65 9.30
C ARG A 179 9.83 -18.70 9.64
N ALA A 180 9.49 -18.75 10.93
CA ALA A 180 8.11 -18.88 11.39
C ALA A 180 7.25 -17.63 11.08
N ARG A 181 7.87 -16.44 11.10
CA ARG A 181 7.17 -15.14 10.93
C ARG A 181 7.40 -14.48 9.58
N SER A 182 8.24 -15.06 8.72
CA SER A 182 8.60 -14.52 7.40
C SER A 182 9.12 -13.09 7.51
N LEU A 183 10.15 -12.89 8.33
CA LEU A 183 10.78 -11.58 8.51
C LEU A 183 11.46 -11.13 7.21
N SER A 184 11.22 -9.88 6.82
CA SER A 184 11.78 -9.28 5.61
C SER A 184 13.15 -8.64 5.85
N ARG A 185 13.39 -8.17 7.09
CA ARG A 185 14.60 -7.47 7.53
C ARG A 185 14.89 -7.77 8.99
N ILE A 186 16.16 -7.75 9.37
CA ILE A 186 16.60 -7.90 10.76
C ILE A 186 17.36 -6.64 11.16
N VAL A 187 16.93 -5.96 12.21
CA VAL A 187 17.65 -4.83 12.80
C VAL A 187 18.47 -5.35 13.98
N LEU A 188 19.79 -5.19 13.93
CA LEU A 188 20.68 -5.45 15.05
C LEU A 188 21.00 -4.14 15.76
N GLY A 189 20.48 -3.99 16.97
CA GLY A 189 20.69 -2.84 17.83
C GLY A 189 21.72 -3.13 18.91
N GLY A 190 22.64 -2.18 19.13
CA GLY A 190 23.57 -2.20 20.25
C GLY A 190 25.02 -1.93 19.84
N PRO A 191 25.98 -2.05 20.76
CA PRO A 191 27.39 -1.80 20.46
C PRO A 191 27.92 -2.71 19.35
N SER A 192 28.69 -2.15 18.41
CA SER A 192 29.27 -2.85 17.25
C SER A 192 29.96 -4.16 17.63
N ALA A 193 30.74 -4.17 18.72
CA ALA A 193 31.43 -5.36 19.20
C ALA A 193 30.51 -6.57 19.46
N GLN A 194 29.22 -6.36 19.73
CA GLN A 194 28.25 -7.41 20.00
C GLN A 194 27.37 -7.73 18.80
N THR A 195 26.91 -6.69 18.11
CA THR A 195 26.09 -6.84 16.90
C THR A 195 26.89 -7.51 15.79
N ASP A 196 28.18 -7.22 15.64
CA ASP A 196 29.09 -7.89 14.69
C ASP A 196 29.27 -9.38 15.01
N ARG A 197 29.43 -9.71 16.30
CA ARG A 197 29.57 -11.10 16.75
C ARG A 197 28.29 -11.90 16.48
N LEU A 198 27.14 -11.29 16.75
CA LEU A 198 25.85 -11.93 16.48
C LEU A 198 25.63 -12.10 14.96
N ALA A 199 25.95 -11.07 14.17
CA ALA A 199 25.88 -11.13 12.71
C ALA A 199 26.74 -12.27 12.13
N ALA A 200 27.94 -12.47 12.67
CA ALA A 200 28.83 -13.55 12.27
C ALA A 200 28.28 -14.97 12.54
N HIS A 201 27.35 -15.12 13.49
CA HIS A 201 26.70 -16.39 13.81
C HIS A 201 25.42 -16.66 13.02
N LEU A 202 24.80 -15.63 12.43
CA LEU A 202 23.63 -15.78 11.59
C LEU A 202 24.01 -16.42 10.24
N ARG A 203 23.06 -17.15 9.64
CA ARG A 203 23.25 -17.73 8.31
C ARG A 203 23.40 -16.64 7.24
N THR A 204 24.12 -16.95 6.17
CA THR A 204 24.45 -16.01 5.08
C THR A 204 23.21 -15.36 4.46
N GLU A 205 22.09 -16.07 4.36
CA GLU A 205 20.84 -15.51 3.83
C GLU A 205 20.27 -14.39 4.72
N LEU A 206 20.42 -14.53 6.05
CA LEU A 206 19.96 -13.52 7.00
C LEU A 206 20.95 -12.37 7.13
N GLN A 207 22.25 -12.63 6.96
CA GLN A 207 23.27 -11.57 6.94
C GLN A 207 22.98 -10.50 5.88
N GLN A 208 22.42 -10.89 4.73
CA GLN A 208 22.00 -9.96 3.67
C GLN A 208 20.77 -9.10 4.04
N LEU A 209 20.05 -9.47 5.10
CA LEU A 209 18.85 -8.79 5.58
C LEU A 209 19.12 -7.90 6.80
N ILE A 210 20.37 -7.88 7.29
CA ILE A 210 20.77 -7.14 8.49
C ILE A 210 20.88 -5.64 8.20
N ILE A 211 20.28 -4.86 9.10
CA ILE A 211 20.49 -3.43 9.25
C ILE A 211 21.06 -3.23 10.65
N MET A 212 22.21 -2.59 10.76
CA MET A 212 22.81 -2.26 12.07
C MET A 212 22.42 -0.85 12.49
N ASP A 213 21.95 -0.70 13.73
CA ASP A 213 21.66 0.61 14.32
C ASP A 213 22.19 0.67 15.77
N GLU A 214 23.33 1.33 15.94
CA GLU A 214 23.99 1.48 17.25
C GLU A 214 23.18 2.33 18.23
N SER A 215 22.20 3.12 17.76
CA SER A 215 21.35 3.94 18.63
C SER A 215 20.32 3.13 19.42
N LEU A 216 20.09 1.87 19.04
CA LEU A 216 19.12 0.98 19.65
C LEU A 216 19.80 0.02 20.63
N GLY A 217 19.84 0.34 21.92
CA GLY A 217 20.32 -0.57 22.97
C GLY A 217 19.21 -1.39 23.63
N PRO A 218 19.53 -2.43 24.42
CA PRO A 218 18.53 -3.19 25.15
C PRO A 218 17.76 -2.38 26.21
N ASP A 219 18.31 -1.24 26.65
CA ASP A 219 17.66 -0.35 27.61
C ASP A 219 16.58 0.54 26.96
N VAL A 220 16.52 0.58 25.63
CA VAL A 220 15.58 1.42 24.89
C VAL A 220 14.17 0.80 24.98
N PRO A 221 13.13 1.54 25.41
CA PRO A 221 11.78 1.01 25.52
C PRO A 221 11.21 0.65 24.14
N ALA A 222 10.33 -0.36 24.08
CA ALA A 222 9.76 -0.86 22.82
C ALA A 222 9.08 0.24 21.97
N ALA A 223 8.45 1.24 22.62
CA ALA A 223 7.84 2.37 21.95
C ALA A 223 8.88 3.25 21.20
N ALA A 224 10.06 3.48 21.79
CA ALA A 224 11.12 4.25 21.15
C ALA A 224 11.78 3.47 20.01
N VAL A 225 11.88 2.13 20.13
CA VAL A 225 12.33 1.26 19.04
C VAL A 225 11.36 1.34 17.86
N LEU A 226 10.05 1.26 18.13
CA LEU A 226 9.01 1.40 17.12
C LEU A 226 9.08 2.75 16.41
N GLU A 227 9.21 3.84 17.16
CA GLU A 227 9.33 5.20 16.61
C GLU A 227 10.55 5.32 15.69
N ARG A 228 11.71 4.80 16.13
CA ARG A 228 12.95 4.81 15.35
C ARG A 228 12.79 4.05 14.03
N ILE A 229 12.25 2.83 14.08
CA ILE A 229 12.04 2.02 12.87
C ILE A 229 11.03 2.68 11.94
N SER A 230 9.92 3.17 12.49
CA SER A 230 8.89 3.87 11.70
C SER A 230 9.45 5.12 11.01
N SER A 231 10.34 5.85 11.68
CA SER A 231 11.05 7.00 11.09
C SER A 231 11.96 6.58 9.94
N CYS A 232 12.76 5.54 10.12
CA CYS A 232 13.61 4.99 9.06
C CYS A 232 12.79 4.46 7.86
N GLU A 233 11.67 3.77 8.12
CA GLU A 233 10.76 3.31 7.08
C GLU A 233 10.15 4.49 6.30
N SER A 234 9.74 5.54 7.01
CA SER A 234 9.18 6.76 6.42
C SER A 234 10.19 7.44 5.48
N GLU A 235 11.44 7.60 5.90
CA GLU A 235 12.49 8.19 5.06
C GLU A 235 12.82 7.30 3.85
N ALA A 236 12.93 5.98 4.06
CA ALA A 236 13.14 5.04 2.96
C ALA A 236 11.98 5.06 1.95
N ARG A 237 10.74 5.20 2.43
CA ARG A 237 9.56 5.36 1.60
C ARG A 237 9.60 6.64 0.79
N LYS A 238 9.92 7.78 1.42
CA LYS A 238 10.06 9.07 0.73
C LYS A 238 11.08 9.00 -0.41
N VAL A 239 12.23 8.35 -0.18
CA VAL A 239 13.23 8.12 -1.23
C VAL A 239 12.67 7.23 -2.34
N ARG A 240 12.04 6.10 -2.02
CA ARG A 240 11.43 5.19 -3.00
C ARG A 240 10.35 5.89 -3.85
N GLU A 241 9.44 6.61 -3.21
CA GLU A 241 8.37 7.37 -3.87
C GLU A 241 8.95 8.40 -4.85
N SER A 242 9.99 9.13 -4.43
CA SER A 242 10.70 10.08 -5.28
C SER A 242 11.32 9.39 -6.49
N VAL A 243 12.01 8.25 -6.30
CA VAL A 243 12.62 7.49 -7.40
C VAL A 243 11.57 6.98 -8.38
N LEU A 244 10.45 6.43 -7.90
CA LEU A 244 9.35 5.97 -8.74
C LEU A 244 8.73 7.11 -9.55
N ALA A 245 8.52 8.28 -8.92
CA ALA A 245 7.98 9.45 -9.60
C ALA A 245 8.94 9.95 -10.69
N HIS A 246 10.23 10.11 -10.41
CA HIS A 246 11.21 10.54 -11.43
C HIS A 246 11.30 9.55 -12.59
N ARG A 247 11.36 8.25 -12.30
CA ARG A 247 11.38 7.20 -13.33
C ARG A 247 10.14 7.28 -14.22
N LEU A 248 8.94 7.50 -13.65
CA LEU A 248 7.71 7.65 -14.43
C LEU A 248 7.79 8.88 -15.35
N LEU A 249 8.34 9.99 -14.88
CA LEU A 249 8.51 11.21 -15.67
C LEU A 249 9.51 11.02 -16.82
N ASP A 250 10.63 10.34 -16.57
CA ASP A 250 11.63 10.05 -17.60
C ASP A 250 11.01 9.17 -18.70
N LEU A 251 10.24 8.15 -18.33
CA LEU A 251 9.51 7.29 -19.26
C LEU A 251 8.51 8.11 -20.08
N ALA A 252 7.70 8.95 -19.43
CA ALA A 252 6.72 9.79 -20.11
C ALA A 252 7.37 10.81 -21.05
N GLY A 253 8.49 11.42 -20.65
CA GLY A 253 9.26 12.37 -21.45
C GLY A 253 9.92 11.73 -22.68
N SER A 254 10.33 10.47 -22.58
CA SER A 254 10.87 9.70 -23.71
C SER A 254 9.80 9.20 -24.69
N GLY A 255 8.51 9.45 -24.41
CA GLY A 255 7.38 8.98 -25.21
C GLY A 255 7.18 7.47 -25.17
N ARG A 256 7.79 6.77 -24.20
CA ARG A 256 7.79 5.31 -24.10
C ARG A 256 7.16 4.87 -22.78
N ALA A 257 6.16 4.00 -22.89
CA ALA A 257 5.68 3.15 -21.80
C ALA A 257 5.23 3.85 -20.50
N ALA A 258 4.86 5.14 -20.53
CA ALA A 258 4.20 5.80 -19.40
C ALA A 258 3.24 6.90 -19.84
N VAL A 259 2.18 7.10 -19.06
CA VAL A 259 1.18 8.14 -19.25
C VAL A 259 1.04 8.98 -17.99
N LEU A 260 0.85 10.28 -18.16
CA LEU A 260 0.61 11.24 -17.07
C LEU A 260 -0.78 11.87 -17.23
N GLY A 261 -1.40 12.16 -16.10
CA GLY A 261 -2.74 12.76 -16.03
C GLY A 261 -3.86 11.74 -16.00
N LEU A 262 -4.99 12.13 -15.42
CA LEU A 262 -6.09 11.23 -15.09
C LEU A 262 -6.77 10.66 -16.32
N GLU A 263 -7.07 11.50 -17.32
CA GLU A 263 -7.79 11.07 -18.53
C GLU A 263 -7.02 9.97 -19.29
N ARG A 264 -5.71 10.17 -19.48
CA ARG A 264 -4.84 9.20 -20.15
C ARG A 264 -4.64 7.93 -19.33
N THR A 265 -4.53 8.07 -18.01
CA THR A 265 -4.40 6.92 -17.10
C THR A 265 -5.65 6.05 -17.10
N LEU A 266 -6.85 6.65 -17.07
CA LEU A 266 -8.12 5.94 -17.20
C LEU A 266 -8.21 5.17 -18.53
N GLN A 267 -7.77 5.80 -19.62
CA GLN A 267 -7.74 5.15 -20.93
C GLN A 267 -6.78 3.95 -20.95
N ALA A 268 -5.57 4.09 -20.43
CA ALA A 268 -4.59 3.01 -20.35
C ALA A 268 -5.10 1.84 -19.49
N LEU A 269 -5.77 2.14 -18.37
CA LEU A 269 -6.36 1.13 -17.50
C LEU A 269 -7.50 0.37 -18.20
N ARG A 270 -8.37 1.08 -18.95
CA ARG A 270 -9.40 0.45 -19.79
C ARG A 270 -8.80 -0.54 -20.79
N GLN A 271 -7.66 -0.20 -21.37
CA GLN A 271 -6.94 -1.04 -22.32
C GLN A 271 -6.14 -2.17 -21.66
N ARG A 272 -6.17 -2.28 -20.31
CA ARG A 272 -5.39 -3.25 -19.51
C ARG A 272 -3.88 -3.17 -19.77
N GLN A 273 -3.39 -1.99 -20.09
CA GLN A 273 -1.98 -1.76 -20.40
C GLN A 273 -1.19 -1.27 -19.19
N VAL A 274 -1.82 -1.05 -18.04
CA VAL A 274 -1.16 -0.51 -16.85
C VAL A 274 -0.44 -1.61 -16.10
N ARG A 275 0.87 -1.46 -15.92
CA ARG A 275 1.69 -2.31 -15.06
C ARG A 275 1.75 -1.75 -13.63
N LEU A 276 2.08 -0.46 -13.52
CA LEU A 276 2.20 0.26 -12.26
C LEU A 276 1.40 1.56 -12.34
N LEU A 277 0.50 1.77 -11.38
CA LEU A 277 -0.28 2.98 -11.20
C LEU A 277 0.30 3.80 -10.03
N LEU A 278 0.67 5.05 -10.29
CA LEU A 278 1.13 6.01 -9.29
C LEU A 278 0.07 7.08 -9.08
N VAL A 279 -0.40 7.23 -7.85
CA VAL A 279 -1.45 8.19 -7.48
C VAL A 279 -1.00 8.99 -6.27
N ARG A 280 -1.14 10.31 -6.30
CA ARG A 280 -0.94 11.14 -5.11
C ARG A 280 -2.00 10.82 -4.06
N ASP A 281 -1.57 10.55 -2.84
CA ASP A 281 -2.51 10.35 -1.74
C ASP A 281 -3.38 11.59 -1.50
N GLY A 282 -4.66 11.37 -1.22
CA GLY A 282 -5.65 12.45 -1.09
C GLY A 282 -6.12 13.06 -2.41
N PHE A 283 -5.54 12.73 -3.57
CA PHE A 283 -6.05 13.20 -4.85
C PHE A 283 -7.45 12.63 -5.14
N ALA A 284 -8.40 13.52 -5.36
CA ALA A 284 -9.78 13.18 -5.64
C ALA A 284 -10.31 14.08 -6.75
N LYS A 285 -11.05 13.49 -7.68
CA LYS A 285 -11.72 14.23 -8.75
C LYS A 285 -13.11 13.62 -8.97
N MET A 286 -14.11 14.48 -9.10
CA MET A 286 -15.45 14.04 -9.50
C MET A 286 -15.39 13.51 -10.93
N GLY A 287 -16.19 12.50 -11.21
CA GLY A 287 -16.29 11.93 -12.54
C GLY A 287 -17.56 11.13 -12.71
N HIS A 288 -17.51 10.19 -13.65
CA HIS A 288 -18.65 9.44 -14.09
C HIS A 288 -18.29 7.95 -14.20
N LEU A 289 -19.19 7.11 -13.70
CA LEU A 289 -19.16 5.67 -13.81
C LEU A 289 -20.30 5.23 -14.74
N CYS A 290 -20.02 4.38 -15.70
CA CYS A 290 -21.10 3.76 -16.46
C CYS A 290 -21.54 2.44 -15.81
N PRO A 291 -22.82 2.29 -15.43
CA PRO A 291 -23.31 1.04 -14.84
C PRO A 291 -23.30 -0.15 -15.82
N ARG A 292 -23.27 0.11 -17.13
CA ARG A 292 -23.33 -0.93 -18.18
C ARG A 292 -21.97 -1.46 -18.60
N CYS A 293 -21.02 -0.56 -18.86
CA CYS A 293 -19.67 -0.90 -19.34
C CYS A 293 -18.64 -0.90 -18.19
N ALA A 294 -19.04 -0.50 -16.97
CA ALA A 294 -18.17 -0.25 -15.82
C ALA A 294 -17.01 0.72 -16.12
N ASP A 295 -17.14 1.54 -17.17
CA ASP A 295 -16.11 2.47 -17.61
C ASP A 295 -16.13 3.74 -16.77
N LEU A 296 -14.94 4.33 -16.59
CA LEU A 296 -14.73 5.53 -15.81
C LEU A 296 -14.32 6.69 -16.71
N SER A 297 -14.87 7.87 -16.45
CA SER A 297 -14.53 9.07 -17.20
C SER A 297 -14.68 10.33 -16.33
N VAL A 298 -14.04 11.41 -16.75
CA VAL A 298 -14.13 12.72 -16.06
C VAL A 298 -14.86 13.78 -16.87
N SER A 299 -15.05 13.57 -18.17
CA SER A 299 -15.53 14.61 -19.09
C SER A 299 -16.85 14.30 -19.78
N PHE A 300 -17.33 13.04 -19.72
CA PHE A 300 -18.44 12.61 -20.55
C PHE A 300 -19.63 12.07 -19.72
N PRO A 301 -20.83 12.68 -19.85
CA PRO A 301 -22.07 12.15 -19.28
C PRO A 301 -22.60 10.90 -20.03
N ARG A 302 -21.90 10.46 -21.10
CA ARG A 302 -22.19 9.23 -21.85
C ARG A 302 -20.93 8.38 -21.99
N CYS A 303 -21.04 7.05 -21.76
CA CYS A 303 -19.90 6.12 -21.89
C CYS A 303 -19.42 6.14 -23.35
N PRO A 304 -18.13 6.43 -23.62
CA PRO A 304 -17.59 6.42 -24.97
C PRO A 304 -17.60 5.01 -25.60
N ALA A 305 -17.64 3.95 -24.78
CA ALA A 305 -17.63 2.57 -25.26
C ALA A 305 -19.04 1.99 -25.53
N CYS A 306 -20.05 2.31 -24.72
CA CYS A 306 -21.39 1.70 -24.83
C CYS A 306 -22.54 2.70 -25.03
N HIS A 307 -22.22 4.00 -25.12
CA HIS A 307 -23.16 5.13 -25.24
C HIS A 307 -24.25 5.21 -24.15
N GLY A 308 -24.14 4.39 -23.10
CA GLY A 308 -25.05 4.43 -21.95
C GLY A 308 -24.88 5.70 -21.12
N THR A 309 -25.95 6.09 -20.43
CA THR A 309 -25.93 7.17 -19.45
C THR A 309 -24.98 6.80 -18.31
N THR A 310 -24.11 7.73 -17.93
CA THR A 310 -23.19 7.54 -16.81
C THR A 310 -23.76 8.16 -15.55
N GLU A 311 -23.46 7.55 -14.40
CA GLU A 311 -23.79 8.06 -13.09
C GLU A 311 -22.62 8.89 -12.55
N THR A 312 -22.92 9.97 -11.85
CA THR A 312 -21.89 10.82 -11.24
C THR A 312 -21.31 10.14 -10.00
N VAL A 313 -19.98 10.09 -9.92
CA VAL A 313 -19.25 9.59 -8.76
C VAL A 313 -18.42 10.71 -8.16
N PHE A 314 -18.44 10.82 -6.84
CA PHE A 314 -17.70 11.85 -6.11
C PHE A 314 -16.18 11.72 -6.24
N ASN A 315 -15.66 10.50 -6.40
CA ASN A 315 -14.23 10.25 -6.52
C ASN A 315 -13.92 9.15 -7.53
N VAL A 316 -13.74 9.54 -8.79
CA VAL A 316 -13.39 8.61 -9.89
C VAL A 316 -11.98 8.03 -9.73
N VAL A 317 -11.08 8.73 -9.05
CA VAL A 317 -9.70 8.27 -8.81
C VAL A 317 -9.72 7.02 -7.95
N GLU A 318 -10.65 6.92 -6.99
CA GLU A 318 -10.75 5.70 -6.20
C GLU A 318 -11.32 4.53 -6.96
N GLU A 319 -12.41 4.77 -7.70
CA GLU A 319 -13.02 3.75 -8.55
C GLU A 319 -12.00 3.15 -9.53
N MET A 320 -11.04 3.98 -9.96
CA MET A 320 -9.93 3.57 -10.80
C MET A 320 -8.89 2.74 -10.03
N VAL A 321 -8.54 3.14 -8.80
CA VAL A 321 -7.64 2.36 -7.94
C VAL A 321 -8.23 0.98 -7.62
N GLU A 322 -9.53 0.89 -7.34
CA GLU A 322 -10.20 -0.39 -7.12
C GLU A 322 -10.14 -1.29 -8.36
N ARG A 323 -10.40 -0.74 -9.55
CA ARG A 323 -10.23 -1.46 -10.83
C ARG A 323 -8.80 -1.89 -11.09
N ALA A 324 -7.81 -1.07 -10.71
CA ALA A 324 -6.40 -1.42 -10.85
C ALA A 324 -6.06 -2.63 -9.97
N PHE A 325 -6.60 -2.70 -8.75
CA PHE A 325 -6.45 -3.89 -7.91
C PHE A 325 -7.13 -5.13 -8.52
N GLU A 326 -8.36 -5.00 -9.04
CA GLU A 326 -9.06 -6.09 -9.72
C GLU A 326 -8.33 -6.57 -10.98
N ALA A 327 -7.62 -5.67 -11.67
CA ALA A 327 -6.79 -5.96 -12.83
C ALA A 327 -5.38 -6.48 -12.47
N HIS A 328 -5.07 -6.68 -11.19
CA HIS A 328 -3.75 -7.08 -10.68
C HIS A 328 -2.61 -6.12 -11.08
N CYS A 329 -2.91 -4.83 -11.27
CA CYS A 329 -1.90 -3.80 -11.44
C CYS A 329 -1.20 -3.51 -10.12
N GLU A 330 0.10 -3.19 -10.17
CA GLU A 330 0.81 -2.64 -9.01
C GLU A 330 0.28 -1.23 -8.75
N VAL A 331 -0.19 -0.92 -7.54
CA VAL A 331 -0.71 0.41 -7.20
C VAL A 331 0.12 0.99 -6.05
N VAL A 332 0.75 2.13 -6.32
CA VAL A 332 1.55 2.85 -5.32
C VAL A 332 0.92 4.22 -5.08
N ARG A 333 0.57 4.47 -3.81
CA ARG A 333 0.11 5.78 -3.34
C ARG A 333 1.30 6.59 -2.87
N LEU A 334 1.49 7.77 -3.45
CA LEU A 334 2.54 8.70 -3.06
C LEU A 334 2.05 9.49 -1.85
N LEU A 335 2.61 9.23 -0.67
CA LEU A 335 2.30 9.95 0.57
C LEU A 335 3.09 11.26 0.69
N PHE A 336 4.26 11.33 0.07
CA PHE A 336 5.12 12.51 0.09
C PHE A 336 4.93 13.37 -1.16
N PRO A 337 5.19 14.69 -1.07
CA PRO A 337 5.22 15.55 -2.24
C PRO A 337 6.23 15.04 -3.27
N SER A 338 5.83 15.02 -4.53
CA SER A 338 6.66 14.53 -5.62
C SER A 338 6.51 15.38 -6.87
N PRO A 339 7.44 15.29 -7.83
CA PRO A 339 7.30 15.98 -9.12
C PRO A 339 5.97 15.71 -9.86
N LEU A 340 5.33 14.57 -9.57
CA LEU A 340 4.03 14.20 -10.15
C LEU A 340 2.90 15.16 -9.74
N ASP A 341 3.05 15.87 -8.63
CA ASP A 341 2.04 16.82 -8.14
C ASP A 341 1.78 17.97 -9.14
N ASN A 342 2.80 18.38 -9.88
CA ASN A 342 2.66 19.44 -10.89
C ASN A 342 2.11 18.94 -12.22
N LEU A 343 2.00 17.61 -12.40
CA LEU A 343 1.70 16.95 -13.67
C LEU A 343 0.39 16.15 -13.60
N GLY A 344 -0.55 16.62 -12.77
CA GLY A 344 -1.89 16.07 -12.66
C GLY A 344 -2.07 15.05 -11.54
N HIS A 345 -1.10 14.91 -10.63
CA HIS A 345 -1.15 14.09 -9.41
C HIS A 345 -1.31 12.58 -9.64
N ILE A 346 -1.21 12.13 -10.89
CA ILE A 346 -1.46 10.74 -11.27
C ILE A 346 -0.73 10.37 -12.57
N GLY A 347 -0.30 9.12 -12.65
CA GLY A 347 0.20 8.55 -13.88
C GLY A 347 0.37 7.04 -13.78
N ALA A 348 0.65 6.40 -14.91
CA ALA A 348 0.81 4.97 -15.00
C ALA A 348 1.97 4.59 -15.91
N GLU A 349 2.73 3.59 -15.49
CA GLU A 349 3.68 2.88 -16.34
C GLU A 349 2.94 1.76 -17.07
N LEU A 350 3.17 1.67 -18.37
CA LEU A 350 2.55 0.69 -19.24
C LEU A 350 3.36 -0.61 -19.26
N SER A 351 2.70 -1.75 -19.41
CA SER A 351 3.35 -3.05 -19.61
C SER A 351 4.08 -3.09 -20.95
N GLU A 352 5.24 -3.74 -21.02
CA GLU A 352 6.06 -3.86 -22.25
C GLU A 352 5.30 -4.44 -23.46
N ALA A 353 4.27 -5.26 -23.24
CA ALA A 353 3.40 -5.79 -24.31
C ALA A 353 2.54 -4.73 -25.03
N ALA A 354 2.44 -3.51 -24.48
CA ALA A 354 1.75 -2.37 -25.08
C ALA A 354 2.71 -1.39 -25.77
N ALA A 355 4.03 -1.60 -25.64
CA ALA A 355 5.07 -0.75 -26.21
C ALA A 355 5.47 -1.19 -27.64
N GLU A 356 4.56 -1.83 -28.39
CA GLU A 356 4.72 -1.90 -29.85
C GLU A 356 4.32 -0.56 -30.47
N PRO A 357 5.14 -0.03 -31.41
CA PRO A 357 4.99 1.33 -31.89
C PRO A 357 3.75 1.45 -32.76
N THR A 358 2.77 2.25 -32.33
CA THR A 358 1.93 2.96 -33.30
C THR A 358 2.86 3.83 -34.14
N ALA A 359 3.02 3.42 -35.40
CA ALA A 359 3.80 4.06 -36.44
C ALA A 359 3.57 5.60 -36.47
N PRO A 360 4.57 6.38 -36.90
CA PRO A 360 4.44 7.83 -36.94
C PRO A 360 3.39 8.20 -37.98
N SER A 361 2.36 8.94 -37.56
CA SER A 361 1.51 9.66 -38.50
C SER A 361 2.36 10.71 -39.18
N ALA A 362 2.67 10.45 -40.45
CA ALA A 362 3.14 11.42 -41.40
C ALA A 362 2.13 12.58 -41.47
N ASP A 363 2.52 13.75 -40.97
CA ASP A 363 2.05 15.01 -41.53
C ASP A 363 3.02 16.15 -41.15
N GLN A 364 4.04 16.34 -41.98
CA GLN A 364 4.75 17.62 -42.09
C GLN A 364 4.89 17.95 -43.57
N SER A 365 3.78 18.37 -44.16
CA SER A 365 3.82 19.24 -45.34
C SER A 365 4.46 20.57 -44.95
N LEU A 366 5.76 20.70 -45.21
CA LEU A 366 6.47 21.98 -45.29
C LEU A 366 6.54 22.40 -46.77
N PRO A 367 6.29 23.67 -47.13
CA PRO A 367 6.41 24.13 -48.50
C PRO A 367 7.88 24.29 -48.91
N GLU A 368 8.21 23.82 -50.11
CA GLU A 368 9.40 24.21 -50.87
C GLU A 368 9.37 25.72 -51.13
N THR A 369 10.34 26.48 -50.60
CA THR A 369 10.99 27.61 -51.30
C THR A 369 12.13 28.17 -50.44
N ALA A 370 13.38 27.85 -50.78
CA ALA A 370 14.55 28.73 -50.61
C ALA A 370 15.82 28.04 -51.15
N ARG A 371 15.88 27.85 -52.47
CA ARG A 371 17.14 27.73 -53.21
C ARG A 371 17.15 28.82 -54.28
N ARG A 372 17.86 29.92 -53.98
CA ARG A 372 18.38 30.91 -54.94
C ARG A 372 19.83 31.13 -54.52
N GLU A 373 20.74 30.36 -55.09
CA GLU A 373 21.54 30.74 -56.27
C GLU A 373 22.37 32.01 -56.04
N VAL A 374 23.65 31.76 -55.76
CA VAL A 374 24.76 32.71 -55.77
C VAL A 374 25.16 32.95 -57.23
N PRO A 375 25.19 34.18 -57.76
CA PRO A 375 25.72 34.43 -59.10
C PRO A 375 27.24 34.63 -59.05
N ARG A 376 27.97 33.94 -59.93
CA ARG A 376 29.38 34.23 -60.26
C ARG A 376 29.45 35.31 -61.35
N PRO A 377 30.50 36.16 -61.39
CA PRO A 377 30.63 37.23 -62.38
C PRO A 377 31.43 36.82 -63.64
N GLY A 378 31.16 37.52 -64.74
CA GLY A 378 32.06 37.73 -65.90
C GLY A 378 31.45 37.42 -67.28
N PRO A 379 31.99 37.96 -68.40
CA PRO A 379 32.73 39.22 -68.60
C PRO A 379 32.03 40.17 -69.60
N GLU A 380 32.44 41.44 -69.59
CA GLU A 380 32.15 42.45 -70.62
C GLU A 380 32.97 42.21 -71.89
N GLU A 381 32.34 42.40 -73.06
CA GLU A 381 32.84 42.99 -74.34
C GLU A 381 32.05 42.44 -75.55
N PRO A 382 31.91 43.18 -76.66
CA PRO A 382 32.93 44.02 -77.32
C PRO A 382 32.64 45.51 -77.48
#